data_AF-A0A918S2V5-F1
#
_entry.id   AF-A0A918S2V5-F1
#
_cell.length_a   1.000
_cell.length_b   1.000
_cell.length_c   1.000
_cell.angle_alpha   90.00
_cell.angle_beta   90.00
_cell.angle_gamma   90.00
#
_symmetry.space_group_name_H-M   'P 1'
#
loop_
_entity.id
_entity.type
_entity.pdbx_description
1 polymer ?
#
loop_
_entity_poly.entity_id
_entity_poly.type
_entity_poly.pdbx_seq_one_letter_code
_entity_poly.pdbx_strand_id
1 'polypeptide(L)'
;MLMLGSRLTLAAAAFGVLTAAAGAQDMQSPSTPQMSPGTGAEAESVAPDGEPVTAYAMPPNPNDLLTGLYATRATAEACDIDVDSEVASAMAADEARYIDQLGLTGDAAAEAYDQIVTTLDAQGLDCAEGSADVASVTRVLDLYAQQ
;
A
#
# COMPACT_ATOMS: atom_id res chain seq x y z
N MET A 1 10.56 50.39 -37.00
CA MET A 1 11.75 51.24 -36.75
C MET A 1 12.70 50.41 -35.89
N LEU A 2 13.75 49.86 -36.51
CA LEU A 2 14.81 49.10 -35.84
C LEU A 2 15.83 50.07 -35.20
N MET A 3 16.30 49.76 -34.00
CA MET A 3 17.63 50.14 -33.48
C MET A 3 18.11 48.93 -32.63
N LEU A 4 19.06 48.09 -33.03
CA LEU A 4 20.48 48.29 -33.39
C LEU A 4 21.35 48.78 -32.19
N GLY A 5 21.88 47.85 -31.40
CA GLY A 5 23.35 47.68 -31.26
C GLY A 5 23.88 48.37 -29.98
N SER A 6 25.05 48.09 -29.39
CA SER A 6 26.15 47.18 -29.70
C SER A 6 27.22 47.35 -28.56
N ARG A 7 28.06 46.33 -28.35
CA ARG A 7 29.43 46.34 -27.73
C ARG A 7 29.54 46.32 -26.19
N LEU A 8 30.04 45.25 -25.56
CA LEU A 8 31.40 44.66 -25.53
C LEU A 8 32.38 45.46 -24.66
N THR A 9 32.63 44.98 -23.43
CA THR A 9 33.89 45.27 -22.71
C THR A 9 34.31 44.08 -21.84
N LEU A 10 35.59 43.74 -21.98
CA LEU A 10 36.33 42.60 -21.43
C LEU A 10 37.19 43.11 -20.25
N ALA A 11 37.26 42.41 -19.12
CA ALA A 11 38.37 42.44 -18.14
C ALA A 11 38.11 41.34 -17.07
N ALA A 12 38.77 40.19 -17.08
CA ALA A 12 40.16 39.91 -16.70
C ALA A 12 40.44 39.98 -15.17
N ALA A 13 40.74 38.78 -14.63
CA ALA A 13 41.58 38.46 -13.47
C ALA A 13 41.11 38.84 -12.05
N ALA A 14 41.00 37.82 -11.19
CA ALA A 14 42.00 37.61 -10.13
C ALA A 14 41.80 36.26 -9.42
N PHE A 15 42.90 35.53 -9.33
CA PHE A 15 43.11 34.42 -8.42
C PHE A 15 42.77 34.82 -6.97
N GLY A 16 42.04 33.96 -6.28
CA GLY A 16 41.85 34.02 -4.84
C GLY A 16 41.71 32.61 -4.30
N VAL A 17 42.85 31.97 -4.03
CA VAL A 17 42.92 30.77 -3.19
C VAL A 17 42.50 31.19 -1.79
N LEU A 18 41.32 30.77 -1.35
CA LEU A 18 40.93 30.80 0.05
C LEU A 18 40.58 29.38 0.49
N THR A 19 41.50 28.80 1.24
CA THR A 19 41.32 27.60 2.04
C THR A 19 40.11 27.75 2.96
N ALA A 20 39.03 27.04 2.65
CA ALA A 20 37.90 26.86 3.56
C ALA A 20 37.89 25.40 4.00
N ALA A 21 37.98 25.22 5.31
CA ALA A 21 38.03 23.95 6.02
C ALA A 21 36.93 23.00 5.55
N ALA A 22 37.31 21.74 5.36
CA ALA A 22 36.39 20.60 5.28
C ALA A 22 35.70 20.44 6.65
N GLY A 23 34.70 21.28 6.91
CA GLY A 23 33.69 21.03 7.91
C GLY A 23 32.73 20.00 7.34
N ALA A 24 32.91 18.75 7.72
CA ALA A 24 31.89 17.73 7.59
C ALA A 24 30.66 18.18 8.39
N GLN A 25 29.67 18.72 7.69
CA GLN A 25 28.32 18.83 8.19
C GLN A 25 27.52 17.75 7.47
N ASP A 26 27.51 16.57 8.07
CA ASP A 26 26.43 15.60 7.91
C ASP A 26 25.12 16.31 8.30
N MET A 27 24.52 17.01 7.34
CA MET A 27 23.11 17.35 7.42
C MET A 27 22.34 16.07 7.13
N GLN A 28 22.03 15.40 8.24
CA GLN A 28 21.02 14.38 8.38
C GLN A 28 19.80 14.75 7.53
N SER A 29 19.59 14.01 6.45
CA SER A 29 18.33 14.06 5.71
C SER A 29 17.18 13.72 6.67
N PRO A 30 16.03 14.38 6.53
CA PRO A 30 14.84 14.05 7.30
C PRO A 30 14.51 12.58 7.06
N SER A 31 14.34 11.86 8.18
CA SER A 31 13.93 10.47 8.23
C SER A 31 12.69 10.26 7.35
N THR A 32 12.89 9.66 6.18
CA THR A 32 11.84 8.87 5.57
C THR A 32 11.52 7.75 6.56
N PRO A 33 10.23 7.45 6.82
CA PRO A 33 9.88 6.20 7.46
C PRO A 33 10.42 5.08 6.56
N GLN A 34 11.57 4.53 6.92
CA GLN A 34 11.99 3.23 6.42
C GLN A 34 10.91 2.27 6.90
N MET A 35 10.05 1.82 5.99
CA MET A 35 9.54 0.46 6.06
C MET A 35 10.78 -0.42 6.15
N SER A 36 11.11 -0.83 7.38
CA SER A 36 11.95 -2.00 7.55
C SER A 36 11.24 -3.10 6.77
N PRO A 37 11.89 -3.76 5.80
CA PRO A 37 11.47 -5.12 5.50
C PRO A 37 11.54 -5.82 6.84
N GLY A 38 10.38 -6.20 7.38
CA GLY A 38 10.34 -7.00 8.58
C GLY A 38 11.25 -8.18 8.32
N THR A 39 12.38 -8.23 9.01
CA THR A 39 13.04 -9.48 9.35
C THR A 39 12.06 -10.20 10.28
N GLY A 40 10.97 -10.70 9.70
CA GLY A 40 10.18 -11.78 10.25
C GLY A 40 11.08 -12.98 10.15
N ALA A 41 11.55 -13.43 11.31
CA ALA A 41 12.15 -14.73 11.47
C ALA A 41 11.30 -15.77 10.71
N GLU A 42 11.94 -16.43 9.75
CA GLU A 42 11.73 -17.82 9.38
C GLU A 42 10.28 -18.32 9.55
N ALA A 43 9.42 -18.00 8.59
CA ALA A 43 8.25 -18.84 8.35
C ALA A 43 8.73 -20.12 7.64
N GLU A 44 9.39 -21.01 8.37
CA GLU A 44 9.58 -22.38 7.94
C GLU A 44 8.25 -23.13 8.15
N SER A 45 7.31 -22.95 7.22
CA SER A 45 6.13 -23.80 7.14
C SER A 45 6.42 -24.92 6.14
N VAL A 46 7.12 -25.94 6.63
CA VAL A 46 7.16 -27.26 5.98
C VAL A 46 6.17 -28.14 6.73
N ALA A 47 4.97 -28.30 6.16
CA ALA A 47 4.08 -29.42 6.49
C ALA A 47 3.94 -30.29 5.22
N PRO A 48 4.82 -31.28 5.03
CA PRO A 48 4.53 -32.43 4.20
C PRO A 48 3.56 -33.34 4.97
N ASP A 49 2.59 -33.91 4.24
CA ASP A 49 1.66 -34.93 4.74
C ASP A 49 0.54 -34.45 5.69
N GLY A 50 -0.58 -34.01 5.10
CA GLY A 50 -1.91 -34.48 5.49
C GLY A 50 -2.47 -34.19 6.90
N GLU A 51 -1.86 -33.32 7.70
CA GLU A 51 -2.38 -32.98 9.03
C GLU A 51 -3.21 -31.69 9.00
N PRO A 52 -4.34 -31.61 9.74
CA PRO A 52 -5.16 -30.40 9.80
C PRO A 52 -4.34 -29.26 10.37
N VAL A 53 -4.28 -28.15 9.63
CA VAL A 53 -3.63 -26.92 10.10
C VAL A 53 -4.25 -26.50 11.44
N THR A 54 -3.52 -26.73 12.52
CA THR A 54 -3.94 -26.29 13.85
C THR A 54 -4.01 -24.77 13.84
N ALA A 55 -5.20 -24.25 14.14
CA ALA A 55 -5.58 -22.85 14.15
C ALA A 55 -4.47 -21.90 14.60
N TYR A 56 -4.33 -20.78 13.88
CA TYR A 56 -3.50 -19.64 14.24
C TYR A 56 -3.53 -19.39 15.76
N ALA A 57 -2.36 -19.45 16.41
CA ALA A 57 -2.22 -19.35 17.86
C ALA A 57 -2.57 -17.97 18.44
N MET A 58 -3.00 -17.01 17.61
CA MET A 58 -3.51 -15.71 18.00
C MET A 58 -4.75 -15.39 17.17
N PRO A 59 -5.80 -14.79 17.77
CA PRO A 59 -6.93 -14.29 17.00
C PRO A 59 -6.41 -13.30 15.94
N PRO A 60 -6.94 -13.32 14.72
CA PRO A 60 -6.51 -12.41 13.67
C PRO A 60 -6.71 -10.94 14.10
N ASN A 61 -5.74 -10.09 13.80
CA ASN A 61 -5.78 -8.67 14.14
C ASN A 61 -6.91 -7.98 13.34
N PRO A 62 -7.83 -7.23 13.98
CA PRO A 62 -8.93 -6.56 13.28
C PRO A 62 -8.47 -5.56 12.22
N ASN A 63 -7.28 -4.98 12.37
CA ASN A 63 -6.70 -4.09 11.35
C ASN A 63 -6.28 -4.84 10.08
N ASP A 64 -5.68 -6.03 10.23
CA ASP A 64 -5.31 -6.89 9.10
C ASP A 64 -6.55 -7.40 8.38
N LEU A 65 -7.60 -7.76 9.14
CA LEU A 65 -8.88 -8.19 8.58
C LEU A 65 -9.58 -7.08 7.80
N LEU A 66 -9.64 -5.86 8.36
CA LEU A 66 -10.23 -4.72 7.66
C LEU A 66 -9.45 -4.38 6.39
N THR A 67 -8.11 -4.43 6.45
CA THR A 67 -7.25 -4.19 5.30
C THR A 67 -7.48 -5.25 4.21
N GLY A 68 -7.56 -6.53 4.57
CA GLY A 68 -7.86 -7.61 3.64
C GLY A 68 -9.27 -7.50 3.03
N LEU A 69 -10.25 -7.08 3.82
CA LEU A 69 -11.62 -6.85 3.35
C LEU A 69 -11.68 -5.70 2.34
N TYR A 70 -11.02 -4.58 2.64
CA TYR A 70 -10.88 -3.46 1.73
C TYR A 70 -10.15 -3.83 0.45
N ALA A 71 -9.06 -4.59 0.54
CA ALA A 71 -8.36 -5.08 -0.64
C ALA A 71 -9.25 -5.98 -1.50
N THR A 72 -10.02 -6.88 -0.87
CA THR A 72 -10.96 -7.75 -1.59
C THR A 72 -12.04 -6.95 -2.31
N ARG A 73 -12.65 -5.97 -1.63
CA ARG A 73 -13.66 -5.08 -2.23
C ARG A 73 -13.08 -4.26 -3.37
N ALA A 74 -11.94 -3.61 -3.15
CA ALA A 74 -11.29 -2.77 -4.13
C ALA A 74 -10.87 -3.56 -5.38
N THR A 75 -10.31 -4.76 -5.22
CA THR A 75 -9.95 -5.62 -6.36
C THR A 75 -11.19 -6.13 -7.10
N ALA A 76 -12.27 -6.48 -6.39
CA ALA A 76 -13.53 -6.86 -7.04
C ALA A 76 -14.10 -5.71 -7.88
N GLU A 77 -14.11 -4.49 -7.35
CA GLU A 77 -14.53 -3.28 -8.07
C GLU A 77 -13.61 -2.99 -9.28
N ALA A 78 -12.29 -3.05 -9.10
CA ALA A 78 -11.32 -2.75 -10.15
C ALA A 78 -11.36 -3.76 -11.31
N CYS A 79 -11.61 -5.04 -11.00
CA CYS A 79 -11.68 -6.12 -11.98
C CYS A 79 -13.11 -6.44 -12.45
N ASP A 80 -14.11 -5.63 -12.10
CA ASP A 80 -15.52 -5.80 -12.48
C ASP A 80 -16.07 -7.21 -12.12
N ILE A 81 -15.68 -7.71 -10.94
CA ILE A 81 -16.15 -9.00 -10.41
C ILE A 81 -17.51 -8.78 -9.76
N ASP A 82 -18.52 -9.49 -10.25
CA ASP A 82 -19.86 -9.45 -9.67
C ASP A 82 -19.84 -10.07 -8.26
N VAL A 83 -20.32 -9.29 -7.29
CA VAL A 83 -20.44 -9.72 -5.89
C VAL A 83 -21.93 -9.85 -5.57
N ASP A 84 -22.34 -11.06 -5.21
CA ASP A 84 -23.74 -11.31 -4.81
C ASP A 84 -24.16 -10.38 -3.67
N SER A 85 -25.42 -9.92 -3.71
CA SER A 85 -25.93 -8.94 -2.75
C SER A 85 -25.93 -9.41 -1.29
N GLU A 86 -26.08 -10.70 -1.03
CA GLU A 86 -26.00 -11.28 0.32
C GLU A 86 -24.55 -11.29 0.80
N VAL A 87 -23.61 -11.65 -0.08
CA VAL A 87 -22.16 -11.59 0.18
C VAL A 87 -21.72 -10.15 0.46
N ALA A 88 -22.12 -9.20 -0.39
CA ALA A 88 -21.81 -7.78 -0.20
C ALA A 88 -22.35 -7.25 1.15
N SER A 89 -23.56 -7.67 1.53
CA SER A 89 -24.15 -7.29 2.81
C SER A 89 -23.41 -7.89 4.00
N ALA A 90 -22.98 -9.15 3.92
CA ALA A 90 -22.18 -9.80 4.95
C ALA A 90 -20.80 -9.15 5.11
N MET A 91 -20.13 -8.84 3.98
CA MET A 91 -18.87 -8.10 3.97
C MET A 91 -19.03 -6.72 4.62
N ALA A 92 -20.08 -5.96 4.28
CA ALA A 92 -20.34 -4.66 4.89
C ALA A 92 -20.62 -4.74 6.40
N ALA A 93 -21.27 -5.81 6.87
CA ALA A 93 -21.47 -6.04 8.30
C ALA A 93 -20.15 -6.30 9.04
N ASP A 94 -19.25 -7.07 8.44
CA ASP A 94 -17.90 -7.30 8.97
C ASP A 94 -17.05 -6.03 8.96
N GLU A 95 -17.10 -5.24 7.89
CA GLU A 95 -16.46 -3.93 7.80
C GLU A 95 -16.86 -3.04 8.97
N ALA A 96 -18.16 -2.86 9.19
CA ALA A 96 -18.68 -2.07 10.30
C ALA A 96 -18.22 -2.61 11.66
N ARG A 97 -18.20 -3.93 11.82
CA ARG A 97 -17.73 -4.61 13.03
C ARG A 97 -16.23 -4.38 13.29
N TYR A 98 -15.40 -4.33 12.26
CA TYR A 98 -13.96 -4.06 12.42
C TYR A 98 -13.67 -2.57 12.64
N ILE A 99 -14.37 -1.68 11.95
CA ILE A 99 -14.31 -0.22 12.17
C ILE A 99 -14.63 0.11 13.64
N ASP A 100 -15.70 -0.47 14.18
CA ASP A 100 -16.10 -0.29 15.59
C ASP A 100 -15.03 -0.81 16.57
N GLN A 101 -14.52 -2.03 16.36
CA GLN A 101 -13.45 -2.61 17.20
C GLN A 101 -12.16 -1.78 17.21
N LEU A 102 -11.85 -1.12 16.09
CA LEU A 102 -10.68 -0.26 15.95
C LEU A 102 -10.93 1.17 16.45
N GLY A 103 -12.18 1.53 16.77
CA GLY A 103 -12.56 2.88 17.16
C GLY A 103 -12.38 3.91 16.04
N LEU A 104 -12.51 3.48 14.78
CA LEU A 104 -12.35 4.36 13.62
C LEU A 104 -13.62 5.18 13.39
N THR A 105 -13.44 6.43 12.97
CA THR A 105 -14.53 7.25 12.45
C THR A 105 -14.83 6.86 11.00
N GLY A 106 -16.01 7.23 10.49
CA GLY A 106 -16.36 7.02 9.08
C GLY A 106 -15.36 7.67 8.13
N ASP A 107 -14.90 8.89 8.43
CA ASP A 107 -13.91 9.60 7.59
C ASP A 107 -12.55 8.87 7.57
N ALA A 108 -12.08 8.39 8.72
CA ALA A 108 -10.82 7.64 8.80
C ALA A 108 -10.92 6.29 8.08
N ALA A 109 -12.08 5.62 8.17
CA ALA A 109 -12.34 4.37 7.47
C ALA A 109 -12.38 4.56 5.95
N ALA A 110 -13.00 5.64 5.47
CA ALA A 110 -13.01 5.99 4.05
C ALA A 110 -11.61 6.33 3.53
N GLU A 111 -10.84 7.13 4.27
CA GLU A 111 -9.45 7.44 3.92
C GLU A 111 -8.58 6.17 3.83
N ALA A 112 -8.74 5.23 4.76
CA ALA A 112 -8.04 3.95 4.71
C ALA A 112 -8.41 3.12 3.47
N TYR A 113 -9.68 3.14 3.06
CA TYR A 113 -10.11 2.49 1.81
C TYR A 113 -9.46 3.13 0.58
N ASP A 114 -9.49 4.47 0.48
CA ASP A 114 -8.90 5.21 -0.63
C ASP A 114 -7.39 4.97 -0.78
N GLN A 115 -6.68 4.84 0.35
CA GLN A 115 -5.26 4.49 0.36
C GLN A 115 -5.00 3.09 -0.20
N ILE A 116 -5.88 2.12 0.06
CA ILE A 116 -5.78 0.77 -0.47
C ILE A 116 -6.06 0.76 -1.98
N VAL A 117 -7.12 1.43 -2.43
CA VAL A 117 -7.42 1.58 -3.87
C VAL A 117 -6.21 2.17 -4.61
N THR A 118 -5.67 3.27 -4.09
CA THR A 118 -4.47 3.92 -4.67
C THR A 118 -3.27 2.98 -4.72
N THR A 119 -3.10 2.16 -3.69
CA THR A 119 -2.00 1.20 -3.57
C THR A 119 -2.15 0.03 -4.55
N LEU A 120 -3.37 -0.46 -4.78
CA LEU A 120 -3.66 -1.52 -5.75
C LEU A 120 -3.51 -1.01 -7.18
N ASP A 121 -3.99 0.20 -7.47
CA ASP A 121 -3.81 0.86 -8.76
C ASP A 121 -2.32 1.01 -9.11
N ALA A 122 -1.51 1.39 -8.13
CA ALA A 122 -0.06 1.53 -8.31
C ALA A 122 0.66 0.19 -8.53
N GLN A 123 0.12 -0.91 -7.99
CA GLN A 123 0.67 -2.27 -8.18
C GLN A 123 0.31 -2.86 -9.54
N GLY A 124 -0.79 -2.41 -10.15
CA GLY A 124 -1.25 -2.90 -11.45
C GLY A 124 -1.84 -4.30 -11.36
N LEU A 125 -3.06 -4.38 -10.84
CA LEU A 125 -3.83 -5.63 -10.72
C LEU A 125 -3.93 -6.38 -12.06
N ASP A 126 -3.72 -7.70 -12.02
CA ASP A 126 -3.99 -8.57 -13.15
C ASP A 126 -5.44 -9.04 -13.11
N CYS A 127 -6.31 -8.36 -13.85
CA CYS A 127 -7.73 -8.72 -13.95
C CYS A 127 -8.02 -9.81 -15.01
N ALA A 128 -6.99 -10.50 -15.53
CA ALA A 128 -7.22 -11.61 -16.46
C ALA A 128 -7.93 -12.77 -15.75
N GLU A 129 -8.80 -13.48 -16.49
CA GLU A 129 -9.45 -14.69 -15.98
C GLU A 129 -8.40 -15.73 -15.55
N GLY A 130 -8.50 -16.21 -14.31
CA GLY A 130 -7.56 -17.17 -13.74
C GLY A 130 -6.23 -16.58 -13.25
N SER A 131 -6.07 -15.25 -13.26
CA SER A 131 -4.95 -14.59 -12.60
C SER A 131 -4.94 -14.88 -11.10
N ALA A 132 -3.79 -14.64 -10.46
CA ALA A 132 -3.67 -14.78 -9.01
C ALA A 132 -4.59 -13.80 -8.26
N ASP A 133 -4.75 -12.57 -8.77
CA ASP A 133 -5.54 -11.53 -8.12
C ASP A 133 -7.03 -11.87 -8.16
N VAL A 134 -7.55 -12.22 -9.34
CA VAL A 134 -8.95 -12.65 -9.53
C VAL A 134 -9.22 -13.92 -8.74
N ALA A 135 -8.36 -14.95 -8.83
CA ALA A 135 -8.56 -16.20 -8.12
C ALA A 135 -8.54 -16.04 -6.59
N SER A 136 -7.76 -15.09 -6.07
CA SER A 136 -7.71 -14.81 -4.63
C SER A 136 -9.00 -14.14 -4.16
N VAL A 137 -9.49 -13.13 -4.89
CA VAL A 137 -10.78 -12.47 -4.57
C VAL A 137 -11.93 -13.44 -4.68
N THR A 138 -12.05 -14.19 -5.78
CA THR A 138 -13.14 -15.17 -5.96
C THR A 138 -13.17 -16.17 -4.81
N ARG A 139 -12.01 -16.66 -4.34
CA ARG A 139 -11.96 -17.57 -3.19
C ARG A 139 -12.51 -16.94 -1.90
N VAL A 140 -12.24 -15.66 -1.66
CA VAL A 140 -12.78 -14.96 -0.48
C VAL A 140 -14.29 -14.78 -0.62
N LEU A 141 -14.78 -14.39 -1.79
CA LEU A 141 -16.22 -14.25 -2.05
C LEU A 141 -16.96 -15.58 -1.89
N ASP A 142 -16.38 -16.68 -2.37
CA ASP A 142 -16.91 -18.03 -2.20
C ASP A 142 -16.99 -18.42 -0.72
N LEU A 143 -16.03 -18.01 0.11
CA LEU A 143 -16.07 -18.25 1.55
C LEU A 143 -17.23 -17.48 2.20
N TYR A 144 -17.47 -16.23 1.81
CA TYR A 144 -18.61 -15.46 2.28
C TYR A 144 -19.94 -16.07 1.84
N ALA A 145 -20.03 -16.59 0.62
CA ALA A 145 -21.24 -17.24 0.10
C ALA A 145 -21.62 -18.54 0.84
N GLN A 146 -20.72 -19.09 1.64
CA GLN A 146 -20.94 -20.33 2.41
C GLN A 146 -21.36 -20.08 3.86
N GLN A 147 -21.42 -18.83 4.31
CA GLN A 147 -21.73 -18.48 5.71
C GLN A 147 -23.22 -18.43 6.02
#